data_AF-A0A7L3CHI3-F1
#
_entry.id   AF-A0A7L3CHI3-F1
#
_cell.length_a   1.000
_cell.length_b   1.000
_cell.length_c   1.000
_cell.angle_alpha   90.00
_cell.angle_beta   90.00
_cell.angle_gamma   90.00
#
_symmetry.space_group_name_H-M   'P 1'
#
loop_
_entity.id
_entity.type
_entity.pdbx_description
1 polymer ?
#
loop_
_entity_poly.entity_id
_entity_poly.type
_entity_poly.pdbx_seq_one_letter_code
_entity_poly.pdbx_strand_id
1 'polypeptide(L)'
;ADKFRQKLEELEKEKNSLKFQLPSRHPSISSFLDRFVTQVQAALRWAANHRHEETQLWHENEHKLLRFTYQERTQVLAIKRKQLFQEKKWLQKEIEDLRARLAILEAKDQQLRREIEEQDRLIQSQDCELTALLGCVSLRELQEISKAVDDILASSYGIPFSLDLPGTIKSLQEKEQSFSMSIKETTAKVCTSQKLCSTLRRKVSDIETQLPALLEAKMLAVSGNNFGTAKDLMEEIRSLTSEKEGLEGLLNELLVLSARNVRKLERIKDDYTRLKQELEQGEATFVTSVKENAEKYMEMLEDKLHSCGSQLLQRVWEADLEACQLLIRGFQLKETSCCVFEEEDNQMDEMEMTADGPSDSEKRKEGHFPKGTEWGIVPCPKHSELKEVMEDISFGAEGHLSEEFFIFSAELGEKCEAISEKLVHLEDQLQTSACRVDEGLAQSLQREIQVVKETLQTVLVQLQPAREAGEEKAGDFLCDSWCPGKQDLKE
;
A
#
# COMPACT_ATOMS: atom_id res chain seq x y z
N ALA A 1 2.64 0.68 -7.34
CA ALA A 1 3.44 1.88 -7.66
C ALA A 1 4.43 1.64 -8.82
N ASP A 2 5.29 0.62 -8.75
CA ASP A 2 6.39 0.47 -9.73
C ASP A 2 5.95 0.12 -11.16
N LYS A 3 4.86 -0.62 -11.33
CA LYS A 3 4.28 -0.87 -12.67
C LYS A 3 3.75 0.40 -13.34
N PHE A 4 3.24 1.36 -12.56
CA PHE A 4 2.79 2.66 -13.07
C PHE A 4 3.97 3.57 -13.37
N ARG A 5 5.00 3.54 -12.53
CA ARG A 5 6.26 4.26 -12.76
C ARG A 5 6.96 3.77 -14.04
N GLN A 6 6.99 2.45 -14.23
CA GLN A 6 7.54 1.82 -15.43
C GLN A 6 6.72 2.18 -16.69
N LYS A 7 5.38 2.15 -16.60
CA LYS A 7 4.52 2.62 -17.71
C LYS A 7 4.69 4.11 -18.00
N LEU A 8 4.91 4.95 -16.99
CA LEU A 8 5.18 6.38 -17.17
C LEU A 8 6.55 6.61 -17.81
N GLU A 9 7.58 5.85 -17.43
CA GLU A 9 8.89 5.90 -18.08
C GLU A 9 8.84 5.39 -19.53
N GLU A 10 8.03 4.36 -19.81
CA GLU A 10 7.76 3.87 -21.16
C GLU A 10 7.01 4.91 -22.00
N LEU A 11 5.96 5.54 -21.45
CA LEU A 11 5.21 6.62 -22.10
C LEU A 11 6.06 7.88 -22.31
N GLU A 12 6.94 8.23 -21.37
CA GLU A 12 7.85 9.37 -21.51
C GLU A 12 8.93 9.06 -22.57
N LYS A 13 9.42 7.80 -22.65
CA LYS A 13 10.29 7.34 -23.75
C LYS A 13 9.57 7.34 -25.10
N GLU A 14 8.28 6.98 -25.13
CA GLU A 14 7.46 6.96 -26.34
C GLU A 14 7.09 8.38 -26.82
N LYS A 15 6.79 9.29 -25.89
CA LYS A 15 6.59 10.73 -26.16
C LYS A 15 7.85 11.37 -26.72
N ASN A 16 9.02 11.00 -26.19
CA ASN A 16 10.32 11.52 -26.63
C ASN A 16 10.81 10.89 -27.95
N SER A 17 10.22 9.75 -28.37
CA SER A 17 10.50 9.12 -29.67
C SER A 17 9.51 9.54 -30.77
N LEU A 18 8.31 9.98 -30.41
CA LEU A 18 7.34 10.62 -31.30
C LEU A 18 7.75 12.05 -31.67
N LYS A 19 8.72 12.17 -32.58
CA LYS A 19 9.01 13.46 -33.21
C LYS A 19 7.87 13.81 -34.16
N PHE A 20 7.16 14.90 -33.89
CA PHE A 20 6.24 15.50 -34.87
C PHE A 20 7.02 15.74 -36.17
N GLN A 21 6.68 14.97 -37.20
CA GLN A 21 7.22 15.11 -38.54
C GLN A 21 6.04 15.33 -39.46
N LEU A 22 6.17 16.32 -40.35
CA LEU A 22 5.25 16.45 -41.47
C LEU A 22 5.22 15.10 -42.21
N PRO A 23 4.05 14.60 -42.65
CA PRO A 23 3.95 13.31 -43.34
C PRO A 23 4.94 13.17 -44.51
N SER A 24 5.26 14.27 -45.19
CA SER A 24 6.26 14.32 -46.27
C SER A 24 7.70 14.03 -45.84
N ARG A 25 8.03 14.18 -44.54
CA ARG A 25 9.36 13.91 -43.96
C ARG A 25 9.46 12.56 -43.27
N HIS A 26 8.37 11.80 -43.19
CA HIS A 26 8.41 10.43 -42.68
C HIS A 26 9.32 9.59 -43.59
N PRO A 27 10.30 8.81 -43.08
CA PRO A 27 11.31 8.13 -43.89
C PRO A 27 10.73 7.27 -45.03
N SER A 28 9.62 6.57 -44.77
CA SER A 28 8.94 5.76 -45.79
C SER A 28 8.34 6.62 -46.91
N ILE A 29 7.72 7.76 -46.55
CA ILE A 29 7.08 8.69 -47.50
C ILE A 29 8.16 9.50 -48.21
N SER A 30 9.19 9.99 -47.52
CA SER A 30 10.34 10.65 -48.12
C SER A 30 11.08 9.71 -49.07
N SER A 31 11.28 8.44 -48.73
CA SER A 31 11.91 7.47 -49.64
C SER A 31 11.03 7.12 -50.83
N PHE A 32 9.71 7.19 -50.66
CA PHE A 32 8.75 6.99 -51.74
C PHE A 32 8.72 8.21 -52.65
N LEU A 33 8.65 9.42 -52.09
CA LEU A 33 8.69 10.67 -52.84
C LEU A 33 10.03 10.84 -53.57
N ASP A 34 11.14 10.46 -52.95
CA ASP A 34 12.46 10.47 -53.60
C ASP A 34 12.55 9.44 -54.72
N ARG A 35 12.05 8.21 -54.51
CA ARG A 35 11.91 7.22 -55.60
C ARG A 35 10.96 7.70 -56.68
N PHE A 36 9.85 8.32 -56.32
CA PHE A 36 8.85 8.81 -57.25
C PHE A 36 9.40 9.97 -58.07
N VAL A 37 10.10 10.93 -57.46
CA VAL A 37 10.82 11.99 -58.16
C VAL A 37 11.92 11.40 -59.04
N THR A 38 12.70 10.44 -58.55
CA THR A 38 13.74 9.75 -59.32
C THR A 38 13.14 8.98 -60.49
N GLN A 39 11.97 8.39 -60.33
CA GLN A 39 11.30 7.57 -61.35
C GLN A 39 10.52 8.43 -62.34
N VAL A 40 9.98 9.58 -61.93
CA VAL A 40 9.42 10.61 -62.81
C VAL A 40 10.54 11.30 -63.59
N GLN A 41 11.67 11.61 -62.96
CA GLN A 41 12.86 12.12 -63.66
C GLN A 41 13.47 11.06 -64.56
N ALA A 42 13.49 9.78 -64.16
CA ALA A 42 13.93 8.69 -65.00
C ALA A 42 12.97 8.49 -66.16
N ALA A 43 11.65 8.58 -65.97
CA ALA A 43 10.67 8.50 -67.06
C ALA A 43 10.73 9.72 -68.00
N LEU A 44 10.99 10.92 -67.48
CA LEU A 44 11.24 12.12 -68.28
C LEU A 44 12.56 12.02 -69.05
N ARG A 45 13.62 11.50 -68.42
CA ARG A 45 14.91 11.23 -69.07
C ARG A 45 14.81 10.05 -70.03
N TRP A 46 13.97 9.05 -69.78
CA TRP A 46 13.73 7.90 -70.65
C TRP A 46 12.88 8.34 -71.84
N ALA A 47 11.90 9.23 -71.64
CA ALA A 47 11.20 9.91 -72.72
C ALA A 47 12.13 10.83 -73.55
N ALA A 48 13.16 11.41 -72.93
CA ALA A 48 14.19 12.20 -73.62
C ALA A 48 15.31 11.37 -74.27
N ASN A 49 15.69 10.23 -73.66
CA ASN A 49 16.78 9.32 -74.05
C ASN A 49 16.29 8.05 -74.75
N HIS A 50 15.00 7.93 -75.04
CA HIS A 50 14.46 7.03 -76.07
C HIS A 50 14.90 7.40 -77.48
N ARG A 51 15.83 8.35 -77.59
CA ARG A 51 16.64 8.57 -78.79
C ARG A 51 18.13 8.18 -78.66
N HIS A 52 18.65 7.74 -77.52
CA HIS A 52 20.05 7.25 -77.43
C HIS A 52 20.41 6.53 -76.11
N GLU A 53 21.08 5.38 -76.23
CA GLU A 53 22.05 4.80 -75.28
C GLU A 53 21.57 3.83 -74.18
N GLU A 54 21.33 2.58 -74.60
CA GLU A 54 21.15 1.39 -73.77
C GLU A 54 22.45 0.56 -73.81
N THR A 55 23.57 0.96 -73.14
CA THR A 55 24.77 0.07 -73.08
C THR A 55 25.83 0.23 -71.96
N GLN A 56 25.88 1.26 -71.09
CA GLN A 56 27.14 1.54 -70.34
C GLN A 56 27.22 1.32 -68.81
N LEU A 57 26.14 0.99 -68.09
CA LEU A 57 26.16 1.11 -66.61
C LEU A 57 26.54 -0.15 -65.79
N TRP A 58 26.86 -1.28 -66.43
CA TRP A 58 27.19 -2.52 -65.71
C TRP A 58 28.67 -2.68 -65.30
N HIS A 59 29.60 -1.90 -65.88
CA HIS A 59 31.04 -2.17 -65.71
C HIS A 59 31.71 -1.54 -64.48
N GLU A 60 31.11 -0.55 -63.83
CA GLU A 60 31.85 0.27 -62.86
C GLU A 60 31.86 -0.29 -61.43
N ASN A 61 30.89 -1.12 -61.07
CA ASN A 61 30.79 -1.72 -59.72
C ASN A 61 31.68 -2.96 -59.53
N GLU A 62 32.13 -3.62 -60.59
CA GLU A 62 33.05 -4.77 -60.51
C GLU A 62 34.49 -4.34 -60.13
N HIS A 63 34.88 -3.11 -60.47
CA HIS A 63 36.25 -2.63 -60.29
C HIS A 63 36.67 -2.34 -58.85
N LYS A 64 35.73 -2.09 -57.93
CA LYS A 64 36.06 -1.90 -56.50
C LYS A 64 36.29 -3.21 -55.74
N LEU A 65 35.86 -4.35 -56.29
CA LEU A 65 36.08 -5.67 -55.69
C LEU A 65 37.42 -6.31 -56.12
N LEU A 66 38.08 -5.75 -57.14
CA LEU A 66 39.24 -6.33 -57.81
C LEU A 66 40.60 -6.13 -57.09
N ARG A 67 40.64 -5.49 -55.90
CA ARG A 67 41.90 -5.16 -55.19
C ARG A 67 42.19 -5.94 -53.90
N PHE A 68 41.56 -7.10 -53.69
CA PHE A 68 41.89 -8.04 -52.61
C PHE A 68 42.53 -9.31 -53.19
N THR A 69 43.45 -9.95 -52.48
CA THR A 69 43.98 -11.27 -52.89
C THR A 69 42.86 -12.32 -52.91
N TYR A 70 42.98 -13.36 -53.73
CA TYR A 70 41.95 -14.42 -53.87
C TYR A 70 41.57 -15.06 -52.52
N GLN A 71 42.57 -15.21 -51.63
CA GLN A 71 42.39 -15.75 -50.29
C GLN A 71 41.63 -14.79 -49.36
N GLU A 72 41.93 -13.49 -49.40
CA GLU A 72 41.21 -12.46 -48.64
C GLU A 72 39.76 -12.31 -49.08
N ARG A 73 39.46 -12.34 -50.40
CA ARG A 73 38.08 -12.30 -50.90
C ARG A 73 37.25 -13.47 -50.40
N THR A 74 37.84 -14.66 -50.42
CA THR A 74 37.17 -15.88 -49.95
C THR A 74 36.88 -15.79 -48.45
N GLN A 75 37.80 -15.22 -47.67
CA GLN A 75 37.64 -15.04 -46.22
C GLN A 75 36.58 -13.97 -45.89
N VAL A 76 36.57 -12.84 -46.58
CA VAL A 76 35.56 -11.76 -46.41
C VAL A 76 34.16 -12.25 -46.78
N LEU A 77 34.01 -13.00 -47.89
CA LEU A 77 32.74 -13.60 -48.28
C LEU A 77 32.27 -14.67 -47.28
N ALA A 78 33.19 -15.48 -46.74
CA ALA A 78 32.87 -16.46 -45.71
C ALA A 78 32.37 -15.81 -44.41
N ILE A 79 32.98 -14.69 -43.99
CA ILE A 79 32.54 -13.91 -42.82
C ILE A 79 31.16 -13.30 -43.08
N LYS A 80 30.95 -12.65 -44.23
CA LYS A 80 29.65 -12.07 -44.62
C LYS A 80 28.55 -13.13 -44.69
N ARG A 81 28.84 -14.31 -45.22
CA ARG A 81 27.91 -15.45 -45.26
C ARG A 81 27.54 -15.94 -43.86
N LYS A 82 28.51 -16.04 -42.95
CA LYS A 82 28.26 -16.39 -41.55
C LYS A 82 27.39 -15.34 -40.86
N GLN A 83 27.66 -14.05 -41.07
CA GLN A 83 26.85 -12.96 -40.53
C GLN A 83 25.39 -13.03 -41.00
N LEU A 84 25.16 -13.12 -42.32
CA LEU A 84 23.81 -13.24 -42.89
C LEU A 84 23.07 -14.50 -42.40
N PHE A 85 23.80 -15.60 -42.16
CA PHE A 85 23.21 -16.81 -41.61
C PHE A 85 22.73 -16.60 -40.17
N GLN A 86 23.49 -15.87 -39.34
CA GLN A 86 23.07 -15.52 -37.98
C GLN A 86 21.89 -14.53 -37.99
N GLU A 87 21.94 -13.50 -38.84
CA GLU A 87 20.82 -12.56 -39.02
C GLU A 87 19.55 -13.28 -39.47
N LYS A 88 19.66 -14.21 -40.43
CA LYS A 88 18.53 -15.04 -40.85
C LYS A 88 17.96 -15.86 -39.70
N LYS A 89 18.82 -16.48 -38.88
CA LYS A 89 18.39 -17.26 -37.71
C LYS A 89 17.70 -16.39 -36.67
N TRP A 90 18.20 -15.17 -36.44
CA TRP A 90 17.60 -14.19 -35.55
C TRP A 90 16.23 -13.73 -36.06
N LEU A 91 16.13 -13.35 -37.34
CA LEU A 91 14.85 -12.98 -37.97
C LEU A 91 13.83 -14.12 -37.93
N GLN A 92 14.26 -15.37 -38.13
CA GLN A 92 13.39 -16.52 -38.03
C GLN A 92 12.76 -16.63 -36.63
N LYS A 93 13.56 -16.43 -35.58
CA LYS A 93 13.10 -16.45 -34.18
C LYS A 93 12.14 -15.29 -33.88
N GLU A 94 12.43 -14.10 -34.40
CA GLU A 94 11.56 -12.94 -34.27
C GLU A 94 10.20 -13.16 -34.95
N ILE A 95 10.20 -13.76 -36.15
CA ILE A 95 8.95 -14.13 -36.84
C ILE A 95 8.14 -15.14 -36.02
N GLU A 96 8.79 -16.10 -35.37
CA GLU A 96 8.11 -17.06 -34.48
C GLU A 96 7.52 -16.38 -33.23
N ASP A 97 8.26 -15.47 -32.59
CA ASP A 97 7.75 -14.67 -31.46
C ASP A 97 6.55 -13.81 -31.85
N LEU A 98 6.64 -13.11 -32.99
CA LEU A 98 5.55 -12.29 -33.52
C LEU A 98 4.31 -13.12 -33.86
N ARG A 99 4.48 -14.33 -34.42
CA ARG A 99 3.35 -15.26 -34.65
C ARG A 99 2.70 -15.70 -33.35
N ALA A 100 3.48 -15.97 -32.30
CA ALA A 100 2.94 -16.32 -30.98
C ALA A 100 2.16 -15.14 -30.36
N ARG A 101 2.68 -13.91 -30.46
CA ARG A 101 1.98 -12.70 -30.01
C ARG A 101 0.69 -12.47 -30.78
N LEU A 102 0.71 -12.69 -32.10
CA LEU A 102 -0.47 -12.56 -32.94
C LEU A 102 -1.57 -13.53 -32.50
N ALA A 103 -1.24 -14.80 -32.23
CA ALA A 103 -2.21 -15.79 -31.75
C ALA A 103 -2.84 -15.40 -30.40
N ILE A 104 -2.06 -14.82 -29.48
CA ILE A 104 -2.59 -14.29 -28.20
C ILE A 104 -3.55 -13.12 -28.44
N LEU A 105 -3.22 -12.22 -29.37
CA LEU A 105 -4.08 -11.09 -29.73
C LEU A 105 -5.37 -11.53 -30.42
N GLU A 106 -5.30 -12.51 -31.32
CA GLU A 106 -6.48 -13.11 -31.96
C GLU A 106 -7.40 -13.77 -30.94
N ALA A 107 -6.85 -14.49 -29.95
CA ALA A 107 -7.64 -15.04 -28.85
C ALA A 107 -8.31 -13.94 -28.01
N LYS A 108 -7.62 -12.83 -27.76
CA LYS A 108 -8.21 -11.66 -27.08
C LYS A 108 -9.30 -10.99 -27.91
N ASP A 109 -9.11 -10.84 -29.22
CA ASP A 109 -10.13 -10.30 -30.12
C ASP A 109 -11.40 -11.16 -30.11
N GLN A 110 -11.24 -12.48 -30.20
CA GLN A 110 -12.37 -13.43 -30.09
C GLN A 110 -13.05 -13.36 -28.72
N GLN A 111 -12.29 -13.16 -27.64
CA GLN A 111 -12.86 -12.96 -26.31
C GLN A 111 -13.69 -11.68 -26.24
N LEU A 112 -13.15 -10.55 -26.71
CA LEU A 112 -13.83 -9.27 -26.73
C LEU A 112 -15.08 -9.29 -27.61
N ARG A 113 -15.04 -9.98 -28.75
CA ARG A 113 -16.24 -10.16 -29.60
C ARG A 113 -17.36 -10.86 -28.85
N ARG A 114 -17.06 -11.94 -28.11
CA ARG A 114 -18.06 -12.63 -27.28
C ARG A 114 -18.59 -11.75 -26.16
N GLU A 115 -17.73 -10.95 -25.53
CA GLU A 115 -18.14 -10.01 -24.49
C GLU A 115 -19.04 -8.90 -25.04
N ILE A 116 -18.73 -8.35 -26.23
CA ILE A 116 -19.59 -7.39 -26.93
C ILE A 116 -20.95 -8.02 -27.28
N GLU A 117 -20.96 -9.23 -27.84
CA GLU A 117 -22.21 -9.94 -28.18
C GLU A 117 -23.08 -10.21 -26.94
N GLU A 118 -22.48 -10.50 -25.78
CA GLU A 118 -23.21 -10.69 -24.53
C GLU A 118 -23.78 -9.36 -24.00
N GLN A 119 -23.01 -8.27 -24.10
CA GLN A 119 -23.51 -6.93 -23.77
C GLN A 119 -24.67 -6.52 -24.68
N ASP A 120 -24.56 -6.77 -25.99
CA ASP A 120 -25.63 -6.47 -26.95
C ASP A 120 -26.91 -7.28 -26.65
N ARG A 121 -26.77 -8.55 -26.23
CA ARG A 121 -27.91 -9.35 -25.76
C ARG A 121 -28.54 -8.78 -24.50
N LEU A 122 -27.74 -8.33 -23.54
CA LEU A 122 -28.23 -7.72 -22.31
C LEU A 122 -29.01 -6.43 -22.62
N ILE A 123 -28.47 -5.56 -23.47
CA ILE A 123 -29.15 -4.32 -23.93
C ILE A 123 -30.48 -4.67 -24.58
N GLN A 124 -30.51 -5.62 -25.52
CA GLN A 124 -31.75 -6.03 -26.18
C GLN A 124 -32.78 -6.60 -25.20
N SER A 125 -32.34 -7.34 -24.17
CA SER A 125 -33.24 -7.86 -23.14
C SER A 125 -33.85 -6.75 -22.28
N GLN A 126 -33.04 -5.76 -21.88
CA GLN A 126 -33.49 -4.59 -21.12
C GLN A 126 -34.44 -3.72 -21.95
N ASP A 127 -34.16 -3.50 -23.23
CA ASP A 127 -35.03 -2.77 -24.14
C ASP A 127 -36.40 -3.46 -24.31
N CYS A 128 -36.42 -4.80 -24.33
CA CYS A 128 -37.68 -5.56 -24.39
C CYS A 128 -38.52 -5.42 -23.10
N GLU A 129 -37.86 -5.43 -21.92
CA GLU A 129 -38.51 -5.22 -20.63
C GLU A 129 -39.04 -3.79 -20.48
N LEU A 130 -38.25 -2.79 -20.88
CA LEU A 130 -38.65 -1.38 -20.94
C LEU A 130 -39.83 -1.16 -21.89
N THR A 131 -39.81 -1.79 -23.08
CA THR A 131 -40.92 -1.71 -24.04
C THR A 131 -42.20 -2.33 -23.49
N ALA A 132 -42.09 -3.44 -22.75
CA ALA A 132 -43.23 -4.06 -22.08
C ALA A 132 -43.80 -3.20 -20.94
N LEU A 133 -42.92 -2.58 -20.12
CA LEU A 133 -43.32 -1.66 -19.06
C LEU A 133 -43.98 -0.39 -19.61
N LEU A 134 -43.43 0.19 -20.67
CA LEU A 134 -43.98 1.37 -21.35
C LEU A 134 -45.35 1.09 -22.01
N GLY A 135 -45.60 -0.16 -22.43
CA GLY A 135 -46.91 -0.58 -22.94
C GLY A 135 -48.03 -0.60 -21.88
N CYS A 136 -47.68 -0.62 -20.59
CA CYS A 136 -48.61 -0.60 -19.47
C CYS A 136 -48.87 0.79 -18.89
N VAL A 137 -48.16 1.82 -19.36
CA VAL A 137 -48.25 3.21 -18.87
C VAL A 137 -49.04 4.06 -19.87
N SER A 138 -49.94 4.92 -19.40
CA SER A 138 -50.72 5.78 -20.29
C SER A 138 -49.84 6.87 -20.91
N LEU A 139 -50.19 7.35 -22.12
CA LEU A 139 -49.45 8.43 -22.80
C LEU A 139 -49.36 9.71 -21.93
N ARG A 140 -50.37 9.96 -21.09
CA ARG A 140 -50.39 11.10 -20.16
C ARG A 140 -49.37 10.92 -19.04
N GLU A 141 -49.35 9.76 -18.39
CA GLU A 141 -48.37 9.46 -17.35
C GLU A 141 -46.94 9.47 -17.92
N LEU A 142 -46.74 8.99 -19.16
CA LEU A 142 -45.44 9.04 -19.82
C LEU A 142 -44.98 10.49 -20.11
N GLN A 143 -45.91 11.37 -20.49
CA GLN A 143 -45.63 12.80 -20.66
C GLN A 143 -45.33 13.50 -19.33
N GLU A 144 -46.04 13.15 -18.27
CA GLU A 144 -45.76 13.65 -16.91
C GLU A 144 -44.41 13.16 -16.39
N ILE A 145 -44.06 11.88 -16.65
CA ILE A 145 -42.77 11.30 -16.32
C ILE A 145 -41.64 11.98 -17.10
N SER A 146 -41.79 12.15 -18.43
CA SER A 146 -40.80 12.83 -19.27
C SER A 146 -40.55 14.24 -18.76
N LYS A 147 -41.62 15.00 -18.50
CA LYS A 147 -41.50 16.38 -17.99
C LYS A 147 -40.84 16.43 -16.61
N ALA A 148 -41.20 15.52 -15.71
CA ALA A 148 -40.60 15.46 -14.38
C ALA A 148 -39.12 15.07 -14.41
N VAL A 149 -38.72 14.16 -15.31
CA VAL A 149 -37.32 13.80 -15.54
C VAL A 149 -36.54 14.96 -16.15
N ASP A 150 -37.11 15.67 -17.13
CA ASP A 150 -36.49 16.86 -17.73
C ASP A 150 -36.30 17.98 -16.69
N ASP A 151 -37.30 18.20 -15.82
CA ASP A 151 -37.23 19.16 -14.72
C ASP A 151 -36.16 18.78 -13.66
N ILE A 152 -35.98 17.48 -13.40
CA ILE A 152 -34.93 16.97 -12.52
C ILE A 152 -33.57 17.12 -13.16
N LEU A 153 -33.40 16.77 -14.43
CA LEU A 153 -32.13 16.97 -15.12
C LEU A 153 -31.75 18.46 -15.09
N ALA A 154 -32.70 19.36 -15.35
CA ALA A 154 -32.48 20.81 -15.29
C ALA A 154 -32.08 21.32 -13.89
N SER A 155 -32.56 20.70 -12.80
CA SER A 155 -32.28 21.11 -11.41
C SER A 155 -31.09 20.36 -10.78
N SER A 156 -30.83 19.11 -11.19
CA SER A 156 -29.74 18.23 -10.76
C SER A 156 -28.37 18.74 -11.21
N TYR A 157 -28.26 19.38 -12.38
CA TYR A 157 -27.01 20.03 -12.81
C TYR A 157 -26.50 21.11 -11.83
N GLY A 158 -27.33 21.57 -10.89
CA GLY A 158 -26.95 22.55 -9.86
C GLY A 158 -26.40 21.95 -8.56
N ILE A 159 -26.63 20.66 -8.28
CA ILE A 159 -26.24 20.03 -6.99
C ILE A 159 -25.23 18.92 -7.26
N PRO A 160 -23.92 19.21 -7.17
CA PRO A 160 -22.90 18.19 -7.34
C PRO A 160 -22.92 17.19 -6.18
N PHE A 161 -23.41 16.00 -6.45
CA PHE A 161 -23.29 14.83 -5.58
C PHE A 161 -22.05 14.02 -5.97
N SER A 162 -20.99 14.14 -5.20
CA SER A 162 -19.83 13.27 -5.29
C SER A 162 -19.50 12.74 -3.91
N LEU A 163 -19.64 11.43 -3.73
CA LEU A 163 -19.18 10.72 -2.54
C LEU A 163 -17.68 10.40 -2.62
N ASP A 164 -17.06 10.63 -3.78
CA ASP A 164 -15.65 10.40 -3.96
C ASP A 164 -14.85 11.46 -3.21
N LEU A 165 -13.92 10.96 -2.40
CA LEU A 165 -13.02 11.84 -1.67
C LEU A 165 -12.21 12.71 -2.67
N PRO A 166 -12.17 14.04 -2.47
CA PRO A 166 -11.47 14.96 -3.34
C PRO A 166 -10.00 14.56 -3.55
N GLY A 167 -9.48 14.81 -4.75
CA GLY A 167 -8.09 14.47 -5.11
C GLY A 167 -7.06 15.15 -4.18
N THR A 168 -7.40 16.31 -3.61
CA THR A 168 -6.59 16.99 -2.60
C THR A 168 -6.43 16.15 -1.34
N ILE A 169 -7.52 15.62 -0.78
CA ILE A 169 -7.51 14.79 0.43
C ILE A 169 -6.82 13.45 0.16
N LYS A 170 -7.11 12.80 -0.98
CA LYS A 170 -6.39 11.59 -1.40
C LYS A 170 -4.88 11.81 -1.48
N SER A 171 -4.43 12.96 -2.02
CA SER A 171 -3.02 13.32 -2.05
C SER A 171 -2.43 13.56 -0.64
N LEU A 172 -3.20 14.14 0.28
CA LEU A 172 -2.78 14.29 1.68
C LEU A 172 -2.63 12.92 2.38
N GLN A 173 -3.54 11.97 2.14
CA GLN A 173 -3.43 10.59 2.65
C GLN A 173 -2.19 9.87 2.11
N GLU A 174 -1.87 10.03 0.82
CA GLU A 174 -0.63 9.50 0.24
C GLU A 174 0.62 10.13 0.88
N LYS A 175 0.60 11.45 1.13
CA LYS A 175 1.67 12.13 1.86
C LYS A 175 1.80 11.62 3.29
N GLU A 176 0.69 11.33 3.97
CA GLU A 176 0.68 10.78 5.32
C GLU A 176 1.42 9.43 5.36
N GLN A 177 1.12 8.54 4.41
CA GLN A 177 1.82 7.26 4.26
C GLN A 177 3.32 7.48 4.00
N SER A 178 3.67 8.45 3.16
CA SER A 178 5.07 8.78 2.87
C SER A 178 5.83 9.28 4.12
N PHE A 179 5.20 10.11 4.94
CA PHE A 179 5.77 10.58 6.20
C PHE A 179 5.87 9.45 7.22
N SER A 180 4.86 8.59 7.35
CA SER A 180 4.92 7.41 8.22
C SER A 180 6.12 6.51 7.88
N MET A 181 6.38 6.27 6.60
CA MET A 181 7.58 5.55 6.16
C MET A 181 8.87 6.31 6.53
N SER A 182 8.92 7.62 6.32
CA SER A 182 10.09 8.45 6.62
C SER A 182 10.41 8.54 8.12
N ILE A 183 9.38 8.61 8.96
CA ILE A 183 9.48 8.55 10.43
C ILE A 183 10.06 7.21 10.83
N LYS A 184 9.52 6.10 10.31
CA LYS A 184 10.02 4.74 10.61
C LYS A 184 11.48 4.57 10.21
N GLU A 185 11.85 5.02 9.02
CA GLU A 185 13.22 4.94 8.51
C GLU A 185 14.20 5.78 9.35
N THR A 186 13.83 7.03 9.64
CA THR A 186 14.69 7.93 10.42
C THR A 186 14.80 7.49 11.88
N THR A 187 13.71 6.98 12.47
CA THR A 187 13.70 6.34 13.80
C THR A 187 14.64 5.14 13.83
N ALA A 188 14.61 4.27 12.81
CA ALA A 188 15.52 3.14 12.72
C ALA A 188 16.99 3.59 12.70
N LYS A 189 17.32 4.64 11.93
CA LYS A 189 18.67 5.23 11.88
C LYS A 189 19.13 5.80 13.22
N VAL A 190 18.24 6.44 13.99
CA VAL A 190 18.53 6.91 15.34
C VAL A 190 18.80 5.74 16.28
N CYS A 191 17.93 4.72 16.26
CA CYS A 191 18.07 3.53 17.10
C CYS A 191 19.37 2.76 16.82
N THR A 192 19.75 2.58 15.55
CA THR A 192 21.01 1.89 15.20
C THR A 192 22.23 2.71 15.61
N SER A 193 22.21 4.02 15.38
CA SER A 193 23.26 4.94 15.84
C SER A 193 23.43 4.90 17.36
N GLN A 194 22.33 4.88 18.12
CA GLN A 194 22.38 4.79 19.58
C GLN A 194 22.99 3.45 20.07
N LYS A 195 22.64 2.33 19.43
CA LYS A 195 23.22 1.01 19.72
C LYS A 195 24.72 0.94 19.42
N LEU A 196 25.16 1.58 18.34
CA LEU A 196 26.58 1.69 18.01
C LEU A 196 27.31 2.60 19.01
N CYS A 197 26.73 3.74 19.40
CA CYS A 197 27.28 4.62 20.43
C CYS A 197 27.44 3.92 21.79
N SER A 198 26.50 3.06 22.19
CA SER A 198 26.62 2.31 23.44
C SER A 198 27.71 1.25 23.37
N THR A 199 27.87 0.60 22.22
CA THR A 199 28.92 -0.39 21.99
C THR A 199 30.32 0.24 21.97
N LEU A 200 30.49 1.36 21.28
CA LEU A 200 31.75 2.11 21.25
C LEU A 200 32.11 2.66 22.64
N ARG A 201 31.16 3.25 23.37
CA ARG A 201 31.39 3.70 24.75
C ARG A 201 31.86 2.59 25.67
N ARG A 202 31.29 1.38 25.54
CA ARG A 202 31.74 0.21 26.31
C ARG A 202 33.18 -0.13 26.00
N LYS A 203 33.55 -0.24 24.71
CA LYS A 203 34.94 -0.53 24.30
C LYS A 203 35.94 0.52 24.78
N VAL A 204 35.60 1.80 24.67
CA VAL A 204 36.44 2.90 25.20
C VAL A 204 36.64 2.74 26.71
N SER A 205 35.55 2.50 27.45
CA SER A 205 35.61 2.26 28.89
C SER A 205 36.44 1.02 29.24
N ASP A 206 36.34 -0.06 28.47
CA ASP A 206 37.11 -1.29 28.71
C ASP A 206 38.62 -1.01 28.56
N ILE A 207 39.03 -0.29 27.50
CA ILE A 207 40.44 0.11 27.31
C ILE A 207 40.90 1.05 28.43
N GLU A 208 40.07 2.02 28.82
CA GLU A 208 40.36 2.93 29.94
C GLU A 208 40.62 2.21 31.26
N THR A 209 39.86 1.14 31.53
CA THR A 209 40.06 0.33 32.74
C THR A 209 41.29 -0.59 32.69
N GLN A 210 41.72 -1.01 31.49
CA GLN A 210 42.91 -1.87 31.31
C GLN A 210 44.23 -1.08 31.44
N LEU A 211 44.24 0.18 31.02
CA LEU A 211 45.46 1.01 30.97
C LEU A 211 46.19 1.12 32.32
N PRO A 212 45.53 1.35 33.48
CA PRO A 212 46.21 1.41 34.78
C PRO A 212 46.93 0.10 35.17
N ALA A 213 46.29 -1.05 34.92
CA ALA A 213 46.88 -2.36 35.24
C ALA A 213 48.13 -2.64 34.40
N LEU A 214 48.11 -2.27 33.11
CA LEU A 214 49.28 -2.39 32.23
C LEU A 214 50.41 -1.44 32.65
N LEU A 215 50.08 -0.22 33.09
CA LEU A 215 51.06 0.73 33.63
C LEU A 215 51.72 0.18 34.90
N GLU A 216 50.95 -0.42 35.81
CA GLU A 216 51.47 -1.07 37.01
C GLU A 216 52.37 -2.27 36.66
N ALA A 217 51.91 -3.16 35.78
CA ALA A 217 52.70 -4.29 35.30
C ALA A 217 54.04 -3.86 34.68
N LYS A 218 54.03 -2.76 33.92
CA LYS A 218 55.25 -2.14 33.37
C LYS A 218 56.19 -1.65 34.47
N MET A 219 55.68 -0.97 35.50
CA MET A 219 56.50 -0.52 36.63
C MET A 219 57.13 -1.69 37.40
N LEU A 220 56.38 -2.78 37.59
CA LEU A 220 56.89 -4.00 38.21
C LEU A 220 57.99 -4.67 37.36
N ALA A 221 57.82 -4.74 36.04
CA ALA A 221 58.83 -5.29 35.13
C ALA A 221 60.14 -4.49 35.14
N VAL A 222 60.07 -3.15 35.19
CA VAL A 222 61.25 -2.27 35.34
C VAL A 222 61.94 -2.52 36.68
N SER A 223 61.19 -2.61 37.77
CA SER A 223 61.72 -2.88 39.11
C SER A 223 62.35 -4.27 39.23
N GLY A 224 61.83 -5.24 38.48
CA GLY A 224 62.36 -6.59 38.34
C GLY A 224 63.50 -6.75 37.33
N ASN A 225 64.03 -5.65 36.78
CA ASN A 225 65.09 -5.63 35.76
C ASN A 225 64.75 -6.40 34.46
N ASN A 226 63.47 -6.64 34.15
CA ASN A 226 63.04 -7.27 32.90
C ASN A 226 62.66 -6.21 31.87
N PHE A 227 63.68 -5.62 31.25
CA PHE A 227 63.53 -4.52 30.29
C PHE A 227 62.88 -4.95 28.96
N GLY A 228 62.97 -6.24 28.58
CA GLY A 228 62.29 -6.78 27.40
C GLY A 228 60.77 -6.67 27.57
N THR A 229 60.24 -7.28 28.64
CA THR A 229 58.80 -7.22 28.95
C THR A 229 58.31 -5.80 29.21
N ALA A 230 59.11 -4.94 29.85
CA ALA A 230 58.74 -3.54 30.05
C ALA A 230 58.63 -2.74 28.74
N LYS A 231 59.42 -3.08 27.72
CA LYS A 231 59.35 -2.48 26.38
C LYS A 231 58.10 -2.96 25.64
N ASP A 232 57.83 -4.27 25.69
CA ASP A 232 56.63 -4.85 25.06
C ASP A 232 55.34 -4.23 25.64
N LEU A 233 55.25 -4.13 26.98
CA LEU A 233 54.14 -3.46 27.67
C LEU A 233 54.02 -1.97 27.30
N MET A 234 55.14 -1.27 27.06
CA MET A 234 55.12 0.12 26.61
C MET A 234 54.53 0.25 25.20
N GLU A 235 54.85 -0.68 24.31
CA GLU A 235 54.30 -0.70 22.95
C GLU A 235 52.80 -1.03 22.97
N GLU A 236 52.37 -1.96 23.81
CA GLU A 236 50.96 -2.30 24.02
C GLU A 236 50.15 -1.11 24.58
N ILE A 237 50.64 -0.45 25.63
CA ILE A 237 50.01 0.76 26.19
C ILE A 237 49.86 1.85 25.12
N ARG A 238 50.90 2.07 24.32
CA ARG A 238 50.87 3.06 23.22
C ARG A 238 49.85 2.66 22.15
N SER A 239 49.78 1.37 21.79
CA SER A 239 48.81 0.85 20.84
C SER A 239 47.37 1.03 21.33
N LEU A 240 47.07 0.59 22.55
CA LEU A 240 45.76 0.72 23.17
C LEU A 240 45.34 2.18 23.35
N THR A 241 46.27 3.07 23.70
CA THR A 241 46.00 4.51 23.78
C THR A 241 45.59 5.07 22.41
N SER A 242 46.30 4.70 21.34
CA SER A 242 45.94 5.13 19.98
C SER A 242 44.62 4.54 19.49
N GLU A 243 44.30 3.30 19.86
CA GLU A 243 43.01 2.68 19.56
C GLU A 243 41.87 3.39 20.28
N LYS A 244 42.05 3.71 21.57
CA LYS A 244 41.09 4.49 22.37
C LYS A 244 40.79 5.83 21.70
N GLU A 245 41.82 6.61 21.36
CA GLU A 245 41.67 7.91 20.70
C GLU A 245 40.91 7.77 19.36
N GLY A 246 41.21 6.72 18.58
CA GLY A 246 40.49 6.41 17.35
C GLY A 246 39.01 6.07 17.56
N LEU A 247 38.69 5.26 18.57
CA LEU A 247 37.33 4.90 18.94
C LEU A 247 36.53 6.10 19.48
N GLU A 248 37.16 6.98 20.24
CA GLU A 248 36.57 8.24 20.70
C GLU A 248 36.27 9.19 19.53
N GLY A 249 37.17 9.26 18.54
CA GLY A 249 36.92 9.98 17.29
C GLY A 249 35.68 9.49 16.56
N LEU A 250 35.56 8.18 16.35
CA LEU A 250 34.38 7.55 15.73
C LEU A 250 33.11 7.76 16.55
N LEU A 251 33.20 7.69 17.88
CA LEU A 251 32.07 7.96 18.77
C LEU A 251 31.56 9.40 18.61
N ASN A 252 32.46 10.38 18.55
CA ASN A 252 32.10 11.79 18.33
C ASN A 252 31.40 12.01 16.98
N GLU A 253 31.92 11.43 15.91
CA GLU A 253 31.28 11.50 14.57
C GLU A 253 29.88 10.90 14.60
N LEU A 254 29.73 9.73 15.23
CA LEU A 254 28.46 9.03 15.33
C LEU A 254 27.44 9.81 16.18
N LEU A 255 27.88 10.47 17.27
CA LEU A 255 27.03 11.34 18.09
C LEU A 255 26.53 12.56 17.30
N VAL A 256 27.40 13.20 16.50
CA VAL A 256 27.02 14.33 15.63
C VAL A 256 25.99 13.88 14.58
N LEU A 257 26.21 12.73 13.95
CA LEU A 257 25.26 12.13 13.01
C LEU A 257 23.92 11.78 13.68
N SER A 258 23.96 11.21 14.89
CA SER A 258 22.78 10.91 15.70
C SER A 258 21.97 12.17 15.99
N ALA A 259 22.61 13.22 16.49
CA ALA A 259 21.96 14.50 16.78
C ALA A 259 21.36 15.18 15.54
N ARG A 260 21.97 14.97 14.36
CA ARG A 260 21.40 15.44 13.08
C ARG A 260 20.15 14.64 12.70
N ASN A 261 20.18 13.33 12.90
CA ASN A 261 19.04 12.45 12.61
C ASN A 261 17.87 12.68 13.56
N VAL A 262 18.13 12.92 14.85
CA VAL A 262 17.09 13.29 15.84
C VAL A 262 16.39 14.58 15.44
N ARG A 263 17.14 15.65 15.14
CA ARG A 263 16.57 16.91 14.65
C ARG A 263 15.81 16.76 13.32
N LYS A 264 16.23 15.82 12.47
CA LYS A 264 15.49 15.50 11.24
C LYS A 264 14.18 14.80 11.56
N LEU A 265 14.19 13.84 12.50
CA LEU A 265 13.00 13.12 12.94
C LEU A 265 11.96 14.06 13.56
N GLU A 266 12.39 14.99 14.42
CA GLU A 266 11.52 16.02 15.02
C GLU A 266 10.80 16.83 13.94
N ARG A 267 11.56 17.40 12.98
CA ARG A 267 10.95 18.16 11.86
C ARG A 267 9.93 17.34 11.06
N ILE A 268 10.25 16.09 10.76
CA ILE A 268 9.34 15.19 10.04
C ILE A 268 8.07 14.92 10.86
N LYS A 269 8.21 14.75 12.18
CA LYS A 269 7.07 14.53 13.08
C LYS A 269 6.19 15.78 13.15
N ASP A 270 6.78 16.97 13.23
CA ASP A 270 6.05 18.25 13.22
C ASP A 270 5.28 18.41 11.91
N ASP A 271 5.94 18.16 10.77
CA ASP A 271 5.29 18.19 9.45
C ASP A 271 4.16 17.15 9.33
N TYR A 272 4.34 15.95 9.91
CA TYR A 272 3.30 14.92 9.97
C TYR A 272 2.09 15.37 10.79
N THR A 273 2.30 15.98 11.96
CA THR A 273 1.19 16.48 12.80
C THR A 273 0.40 17.59 12.10
N ARG A 274 1.09 18.51 11.42
CA ARG A 274 0.45 19.55 10.59
C ARG A 274 -0.36 18.93 9.46
N LEU A 275 0.21 17.96 8.75
CA LEU A 275 -0.48 17.26 7.66
C LEU A 275 -1.74 16.55 8.17
N LYS A 276 -1.67 15.94 9.36
CA LYS A 276 -2.81 15.24 9.97
C LYS A 276 -3.96 16.21 10.28
N GLN A 277 -3.65 17.38 10.82
CA GLN A 277 -4.63 18.45 11.04
C GLN A 277 -5.23 18.96 9.71
N GLU A 278 -4.41 19.15 8.67
CA GLU A 278 -4.89 19.53 7.34
C GLU A 278 -5.82 18.46 6.74
N LEU A 279 -5.51 17.18 6.97
CA LEU A 279 -6.33 16.06 6.51
C LEU A 279 -7.68 16.03 7.23
N GLU A 280 -7.69 16.10 8.56
CA GLU A 280 -8.90 16.13 9.38
C GLU A 280 -9.80 17.33 9.01
N GLN A 281 -9.21 18.52 8.86
CA GLN A 281 -9.94 19.71 8.42
C GLN A 281 -10.49 19.55 6.99
N GLY A 282 -9.72 18.97 6.08
CA GLY A 282 -10.15 18.68 4.72
C GLY A 282 -11.32 17.68 4.67
N GLU A 283 -11.26 16.63 5.47
CA GLU A 283 -12.33 15.63 5.59
C GLU A 283 -13.59 16.23 6.21
N ALA A 284 -13.47 17.02 7.27
CA ALA A 284 -14.60 17.70 7.90
C ALA A 284 -15.31 18.68 6.94
N THR A 285 -14.54 19.49 6.21
CA THR A 285 -15.10 20.42 5.21
C THR A 285 -15.77 19.70 4.04
N PHE A 286 -15.20 18.58 3.59
CA PHE A 286 -15.83 17.73 2.58
C PHE A 286 -17.14 17.12 3.08
N VAL A 287 -17.15 16.51 4.28
CA VAL A 287 -18.35 15.92 4.89
C VAL A 287 -19.44 16.97 5.05
N THR A 288 -19.09 18.18 5.51
CA THR A 288 -20.06 19.29 5.66
C THR A 288 -20.65 19.70 4.31
N SER A 289 -19.80 19.84 3.28
CA SER A 289 -20.25 20.17 1.91
C SER A 289 -21.17 19.09 1.33
N VAL A 290 -20.87 17.81 1.53
CA VAL A 290 -21.72 16.69 1.09
C VAL A 290 -23.05 16.69 1.84
N LYS A 291 -23.05 16.95 3.16
CA LYS A 291 -24.29 17.10 3.96
C LYS A 291 -25.14 18.25 3.43
N GLU A 292 -24.57 19.43 3.24
CA GLU A 292 -25.29 20.60 2.68
C GLU A 292 -25.87 20.33 1.29
N ASN A 293 -25.11 19.64 0.42
CA ASN A 293 -25.61 19.25 -0.90
C ASN A 293 -26.74 18.22 -0.79
N ALA A 294 -26.65 17.29 0.16
CA ALA A 294 -27.70 16.32 0.41
C ALA A 294 -28.98 16.96 0.94
N GLU A 295 -28.87 17.92 1.86
CA GLU A 295 -30.02 18.68 2.35
C GLU A 295 -30.70 19.47 1.22
N LYS A 296 -29.94 20.15 0.36
CA LYS A 296 -30.49 20.86 -0.82
C LYS A 296 -31.21 19.92 -1.80
N TYR A 297 -30.68 18.71 -1.99
CA TYR A 297 -31.32 17.72 -2.86
C TYR A 297 -32.57 17.12 -2.21
N MET A 298 -32.56 16.91 -0.90
CA MET A 298 -33.75 16.51 -0.16
C MET A 298 -34.86 17.55 -0.27
N GLU A 299 -34.56 18.84 -0.07
CA GLU A 299 -35.54 19.94 -0.22
C GLU A 299 -36.14 19.95 -1.64
N MET A 300 -35.29 19.80 -2.66
CA MET A 300 -35.75 19.70 -4.05
C MET A 300 -36.64 18.46 -4.28
N LEU A 301 -36.25 17.30 -3.77
CA LEU A 301 -37.02 16.07 -3.90
C LEU A 301 -38.37 16.18 -3.21
N GLU A 302 -38.43 16.78 -2.01
CA GLU A 302 -39.66 17.03 -1.28
C GLU A 302 -40.58 17.94 -2.10
N ASP A 303 -40.10 19.09 -2.61
CA ASP A 303 -40.87 19.97 -3.47
C ASP A 303 -41.42 19.25 -4.71
N LYS A 304 -40.60 18.39 -5.33
CA LYS A 304 -41.01 17.59 -6.49
C LYS A 304 -42.04 16.54 -6.13
N LEU A 305 -41.89 15.85 -5.01
CA LEU A 305 -42.83 14.84 -4.51
C LEU A 305 -44.24 15.43 -4.31
N HIS A 306 -44.33 16.66 -3.77
CA HIS A 306 -45.60 17.38 -3.62
C HIS A 306 -46.25 17.77 -4.95
N SER A 307 -45.48 17.89 -6.02
CA SER A 307 -45.95 18.29 -7.36
C SER A 307 -46.17 17.13 -8.34
N CYS A 308 -45.83 15.89 -7.94
CA CYS A 308 -45.82 14.73 -8.84
C CYS A 308 -47.21 14.10 -9.01
N GLY A 309 -47.61 13.84 -10.26
CA GLY A 309 -48.79 13.03 -10.59
C GLY A 309 -48.52 11.54 -10.77
N SER A 310 -47.25 11.13 -10.86
CA SER A 310 -46.83 9.77 -11.20
C SER A 310 -46.43 8.95 -9.98
N GLN A 311 -47.10 7.82 -9.77
CA GLN A 311 -46.80 6.89 -8.67
C GLN A 311 -45.41 6.25 -8.77
N LEU A 312 -44.89 6.06 -9.99
CA LEU A 312 -43.58 5.45 -10.21
C LEU A 312 -42.45 6.38 -9.76
N LEU A 313 -42.50 7.65 -10.18
CA LEU A 313 -41.51 8.65 -9.79
C LEU A 313 -41.59 8.98 -8.29
N GLN A 314 -42.81 8.96 -7.73
CA GLN A 314 -43.01 9.14 -6.30
C GLN A 314 -42.21 8.11 -5.49
N ARG A 315 -42.29 6.82 -5.84
CA ARG A 315 -41.53 5.74 -5.18
C ARG A 315 -40.02 5.90 -5.33
N VAL A 316 -39.55 6.37 -6.48
CA VAL A 316 -38.11 6.59 -6.74
C VAL A 316 -37.59 7.74 -5.89
N TRP A 317 -38.31 8.87 -5.83
CA TRP A 317 -37.91 10.03 -5.04
C TRP A 317 -38.03 9.79 -3.54
N GLU A 318 -39.02 9.02 -3.09
CA GLU A 318 -39.11 8.54 -1.69
C GLU A 318 -37.88 7.71 -1.32
N ALA A 319 -37.42 6.82 -2.20
CA ALA A 319 -36.22 6.03 -1.98
C ALA A 319 -34.94 6.88 -1.98
N ASP A 320 -34.82 7.85 -2.88
CA ASP A 320 -33.68 8.79 -2.91
C ASP A 320 -33.65 9.69 -1.68
N LEU A 321 -34.81 10.13 -1.19
CA LEU A 321 -34.96 10.90 0.04
C LEU A 321 -34.50 10.08 1.26
N GLU A 322 -34.95 8.82 1.36
CA GLU A 322 -34.51 7.90 2.40
C GLU A 322 -32.99 7.65 2.33
N ALA A 323 -32.44 7.47 1.13
CA ALA A 323 -31.00 7.30 0.93
C ALA A 323 -30.21 8.53 1.43
N CYS A 324 -30.69 9.75 1.15
CA CYS A 324 -30.06 10.98 1.64
C CYS A 324 -30.14 11.11 3.17
N GLN A 325 -31.27 10.76 3.77
CA GLN A 325 -31.43 10.73 5.22
C GLN A 325 -30.47 9.73 5.88
N LEU A 326 -30.34 8.53 5.31
CA LEU A 326 -29.40 7.51 5.77
C LEU A 326 -27.95 7.98 5.62
N LEU A 327 -27.61 8.67 4.54
CA LEU A 327 -26.28 9.25 4.32
C LEU A 327 -25.93 10.28 5.41
N ILE A 328 -26.81 11.25 5.66
CA ILE A 328 -26.61 12.29 6.70
C ILE A 328 -26.46 11.64 8.08
N ARG A 329 -27.35 10.69 8.40
CA ARG A 329 -27.30 9.94 9.67
C ARG A 329 -26.00 9.13 9.80
N GLY A 330 -25.51 8.56 8.70
CA GLY A 330 -24.23 7.86 8.65
C GLY A 330 -23.05 8.76 9.03
N PHE A 331 -23.04 10.01 8.55
CA PHE A 331 -22.01 10.98 8.94
C PHE A 331 -22.13 11.43 10.40
N GLN A 332 -23.34 11.62 10.93
CA GLN A 332 -23.57 12.01 12.34
C GLN A 332 -23.08 10.94 13.32
N LEU A 333 -23.30 9.65 13.00
CA LEU A 333 -22.80 8.54 13.82
C LEU A 333 -21.27 8.52 13.88
N LYS A 334 -20.61 8.81 12.74
CA LYS A 334 -19.14 8.89 12.65
C LYS A 334 -18.56 10.05 13.49
N GLU A 335 -19.25 11.19 13.53
CA GLU A 335 -18.89 12.34 14.38
C GLU A 335 -19.01 12.00 15.87
N THR A 336 -20.12 11.38 16.30
CA THR A 336 -20.31 10.98 17.71
C THR A 336 -19.31 9.93 18.21
N SER A 337 -18.73 9.15 17.30
CA SER A 337 -17.69 8.16 17.62
C SER A 337 -16.30 8.80 17.82
N CYS A 338 -16.02 9.96 17.19
CA CYS A 338 -14.73 10.64 17.29
C CYS A 338 -14.58 11.51 18.55
N CYS A 339 -15.68 11.99 19.14
CA CYS A 339 -15.65 12.96 20.24
C CYS A 339 -15.38 12.37 21.65
N VAL A 340 -15.16 11.06 21.80
CA VAL A 340 -15.02 10.42 23.14
C VAL A 340 -13.56 10.29 23.62
N PHE A 341 -12.56 10.76 22.85
CA PHE A 341 -11.14 10.54 23.18
C PHE A 341 -10.29 11.79 23.44
N GLU A 342 -10.84 13.02 23.46
CA GLU A 342 -10.02 14.25 23.53
C GLU A 342 -10.06 15.05 24.85
N GLU A 343 -10.59 14.53 25.96
CA GLU A 343 -10.68 15.32 27.20
C GLU A 343 -9.65 15.01 28.31
N GLU A 344 -8.69 14.10 28.10
CA GLU A 344 -7.81 13.66 29.22
C GLU A 344 -6.33 14.09 29.11
N ASP A 345 -5.99 15.17 28.41
CA ASP A 345 -4.56 15.58 28.29
C ASP A 345 -4.24 17.08 28.44
N ASN A 346 -5.16 17.90 28.99
CA ASN A 346 -4.92 19.35 29.14
C ASN A 346 -5.24 19.92 30.53
N GLN A 347 -4.74 19.28 31.60
CA GLN A 347 -4.59 19.92 32.90
C GLN A 347 -3.28 19.53 33.58
N MET A 348 -2.21 20.30 33.34
CA MET A 348 -1.34 20.68 34.46
C MET A 348 -0.78 22.07 34.23
N ASP A 349 -1.25 22.94 35.12
CA ASP A 349 -1.10 24.38 35.18
C ASP A 349 0.33 24.80 35.55
N GLU A 350 0.63 26.06 35.25
CA GLU A 350 1.83 26.79 35.61
C GLU A 350 2.14 26.73 37.12
N MET A 351 3.41 26.47 37.51
CA MET A 351 3.97 27.05 38.74
C MET A 351 5.51 27.08 38.71
N GLU A 352 6.04 28.26 39.00
CA GLU A 352 7.45 28.68 38.95
C GLU A 352 8.20 28.41 40.29
N MET A 353 9.50 28.07 40.18
CA MET A 353 10.65 28.20 41.12
C MET A 353 10.58 27.74 42.59
N THR A 354 11.52 26.87 43.00
CA THR A 354 12.67 27.17 43.90
C THR A 354 13.56 25.93 44.14
N ALA A 355 14.85 26.19 44.45
CA ALA A 355 15.96 25.24 44.59
C ALA A 355 16.03 24.53 45.96
N ASP A 356 16.50 23.27 45.99
CA ASP A 356 17.73 22.80 46.67
C ASP A 356 17.75 21.26 46.88
N GLY A 357 18.89 20.64 46.53
CA GLY A 357 19.55 19.55 47.27
C GLY A 357 19.08 18.08 47.09
N PRO A 358 19.99 17.08 47.15
CA PRO A 358 19.82 15.77 46.50
C PRO A 358 19.66 14.57 47.46
N SER A 359 19.04 13.47 46.99
CA SER A 359 19.59 12.09 47.05
C SER A 359 18.55 10.98 46.80
N ASP A 360 18.94 10.05 45.91
CA ASP A 360 18.74 8.58 45.85
C ASP A 360 17.50 7.91 46.47
N SER A 361 16.68 7.26 45.62
CA SER A 361 16.70 5.81 45.36
C SER A 361 15.32 5.23 45.00
N GLU A 362 15.34 4.46 43.91
CA GLU A 362 14.46 3.34 43.53
C GLU A 362 12.93 3.48 43.59
N LYS A 363 12.29 3.50 42.41
CA LYS A 363 11.10 2.69 42.10
C LYS A 363 10.74 2.67 40.60
N ARG A 364 10.24 1.49 40.16
CA ARG A 364 9.50 1.17 38.91
C ARG A 364 10.36 1.11 37.64
N LYS A 365 10.51 0.01 36.88
CA LYS A 365 9.57 -1.03 36.41
C LYS A 365 8.24 -0.45 35.91
N GLU A 366 8.22 -0.06 34.63
CA GLU A 366 7.01 -0.05 33.81
C GLU A 366 7.46 -0.37 32.38
N GLY A 367 7.09 -1.56 31.90
CA GLY A 367 7.19 -1.93 30.51
C GLY A 367 5.86 -1.59 29.84
N HIS A 368 5.91 -0.87 28.72
CA HIS A 368 4.78 -0.77 27.82
C HIS A 368 5.21 -1.19 26.41
N PHE A 369 4.74 -2.39 26.05
CA PHE A 369 4.54 -2.80 24.67
C PHE A 369 3.33 -2.05 24.11
N PRO A 370 3.37 -1.57 22.86
CA PRO A 370 2.18 -1.36 22.07
C PRO A 370 2.02 -2.51 21.07
N LYS A 371 0.87 -3.19 21.17
CA LYS A 371 0.27 -4.06 20.15
C LYS A 371 -1.20 -3.63 20.15
N GLY A 372 -1.89 -3.37 19.05
CA GLY A 372 -1.64 -3.49 17.63
C GLY A 372 -3.05 -3.37 16.99
N THR A 373 -3.16 -2.69 15.86
CA THR A 373 -4.36 -2.78 15.02
C THR A 373 -3.89 -3.12 13.63
N GLU A 374 -4.28 -4.31 13.20
CA GLU A 374 -3.90 -4.98 11.97
C GLU A 374 -5.07 -4.85 11.00
N TRP A 375 -4.80 -4.40 9.77
CA TRP A 375 -5.62 -4.70 8.60
C TRP A 375 -4.69 -4.87 7.39
N GLY A 376 -4.81 -6.04 6.74
CA GLY A 376 -4.54 -6.20 5.31
C GLY A 376 -3.19 -6.79 4.91
N ILE A 377 -3.11 -8.12 4.87
CA ILE A 377 -2.08 -8.86 4.14
C ILE A 377 -2.41 -8.83 2.63
N VAL A 378 -1.48 -8.33 1.81
CA VAL A 378 -1.37 -8.67 0.39
C VAL A 378 0.12 -8.98 0.09
N PRO A 379 0.45 -10.03 -0.70
CA PRO A 379 1.78 -10.64 -0.66
C PRO A 379 2.81 -9.87 -1.49
N CYS A 380 4.00 -9.67 -0.93
CA CYS A 380 5.16 -9.14 -1.65
C CYS A 380 6.06 -10.30 -2.15
N PRO A 381 6.63 -10.22 -3.36
CA PRO A 381 7.33 -11.34 -3.99
C PRO A 381 8.76 -11.54 -3.47
N LYS A 382 9.21 -12.79 -3.54
CA LYS A 382 10.58 -13.26 -3.21
C LYS A 382 11.62 -12.65 -4.16
N HIS A 383 12.73 -12.16 -3.60
CA HIS A 383 14.12 -12.22 -4.10
C HIS A 383 15.01 -11.84 -2.91
N SER A 384 15.71 -12.76 -2.24
CA SER A 384 17.01 -13.36 -2.60
C SER A 384 18.10 -12.32 -2.92
N GLU A 385 18.95 -12.01 -1.94
CA GLU A 385 20.42 -11.94 -2.04
C GLU A 385 20.99 -11.13 -0.86
N LEU A 386 21.42 -11.84 0.19
CA LEU A 386 22.61 -11.51 0.98
C LEU A 386 22.81 -12.64 2.01
N LYS A 387 23.30 -13.76 1.49
CA LYS A 387 23.96 -14.80 2.27
C LYS A 387 25.45 -14.55 2.09
N GLU A 388 26.06 -13.85 3.03
CA GLU A 388 27.41 -14.16 3.48
C GLU A 388 27.77 -13.34 4.71
N VAL A 389 28.50 -14.01 5.60
CA VAL A 389 29.15 -13.54 6.82
C VAL A 389 28.36 -13.75 8.12
N MET A 390 28.98 -14.60 8.95
CA MET A 390 28.70 -14.98 10.34
C MET A 390 27.71 -16.14 10.57
N GLU A 391 28.14 -17.33 10.14
CA GLU A 391 28.19 -18.45 11.10
C GLU A 391 29.29 -18.18 12.16
N ASP A 392 29.07 -18.74 13.35
CA ASP A 392 29.88 -18.75 14.58
C ASP A 392 29.52 -17.69 15.62
N ILE A 393 28.59 -18.05 16.50
CA ILE A 393 28.81 -18.24 17.94
C ILE A 393 27.60 -19.04 18.47
N SER A 394 27.83 -20.33 18.76
CA SER A 394 26.97 -21.13 19.63
C SER A 394 27.39 -20.88 21.07
N PHE A 395 26.44 -20.52 21.94
CA PHE A 395 26.51 -20.81 23.38
C PHE A 395 25.10 -21.13 23.89
N GLY A 396 24.98 -22.30 24.49
CA GLY A 396 23.74 -22.78 25.10
C GLY A 396 23.48 -22.19 26.47
N ALA A 397 22.22 -22.29 26.90
CA ALA A 397 21.87 -22.53 28.29
C ALA A 397 20.42 -23.02 28.33
N GLU A 398 20.30 -24.24 28.82
CA GLU A 398 19.08 -24.91 29.25
C GLU A 398 18.39 -24.06 30.33
N GLY A 399 17.14 -23.68 30.07
CA GLY A 399 16.30 -22.88 30.97
C GLY A 399 14.90 -23.45 30.99
N HIS A 400 14.67 -24.35 31.94
CA HIS A 400 13.49 -25.20 32.13
C HIS A 400 12.23 -24.43 32.63
N LEU A 401 11.89 -23.29 32.02
CA LEU A 401 10.70 -22.49 32.38
C LEU A 401 9.75 -22.22 31.20
N SER A 402 10.04 -22.79 30.02
CA SER A 402 9.29 -22.48 28.79
C SER A 402 8.19 -23.49 28.43
N GLU A 403 8.18 -24.69 28.99
CA GLU A 403 7.23 -25.74 28.56
C GLU A 403 5.80 -25.48 29.01
N GLU A 404 5.57 -24.99 30.24
CA GLU A 404 4.21 -24.77 30.75
C GLU A 404 3.49 -23.59 30.05
N PHE A 405 4.23 -22.54 29.67
CA PHE A 405 3.68 -21.42 28.90
C PHE A 405 3.41 -21.77 27.43
N PHE A 406 4.20 -22.68 26.85
CA PHE A 406 3.98 -23.16 25.48
C PHE A 406 2.80 -24.14 25.41
N ILE A 407 2.64 -25.03 26.39
CA ILE A 407 1.52 -25.98 26.43
C ILE A 407 0.20 -25.23 26.63
N PHE A 408 0.15 -24.22 27.51
CA PHE A 408 -1.06 -23.43 27.73
C PHE A 408 -1.44 -22.56 26.51
N SER A 409 -0.45 -22.03 25.79
CA SER A 409 -0.70 -21.25 24.56
C SER A 409 -1.11 -22.13 23.38
N ALA A 410 -0.58 -23.35 23.28
CA ALA A 410 -0.96 -24.32 22.26
C ALA A 410 -2.38 -24.85 22.50
N GLU A 411 -2.74 -25.21 23.73
CA GLU A 411 -4.09 -25.68 24.07
C GLU A 411 -5.14 -24.58 23.92
N LEU A 412 -4.78 -23.33 24.25
CA LEU A 412 -5.64 -22.17 24.00
C LEU A 412 -5.78 -21.90 22.48
N GLY A 413 -4.71 -22.07 21.71
CA GLY A 413 -4.72 -21.98 20.26
C GLY A 413 -5.66 -23.01 19.63
N GLU A 414 -5.56 -24.28 20.04
CA GLU A 414 -6.43 -25.36 19.57
C GLU A 414 -7.90 -25.11 19.94
N LYS A 415 -8.18 -24.57 21.13
CA LYS A 415 -9.54 -24.19 21.54
C LYS A 415 -10.08 -23.01 20.71
N CYS A 416 -9.25 -22.01 20.40
CA CYS A 416 -9.63 -20.91 19.54
C CYS A 416 -9.87 -21.36 18.09
N GLU A 417 -9.07 -22.29 17.58
CA GLU A 417 -9.23 -22.87 16.24
C GLU A 417 -10.51 -23.71 16.16
N ALA A 418 -10.79 -24.55 17.17
CA ALA A 418 -12.04 -25.31 17.25
C ALA A 418 -13.28 -24.40 17.33
N ILE A 419 -13.19 -23.26 18.03
CA ILE A 419 -14.27 -22.26 18.06
C ILE A 419 -14.42 -21.58 16.70
N SER A 420 -13.32 -21.26 16.03
CA SER A 420 -13.33 -20.66 14.69
C SER A 420 -13.95 -21.60 13.65
N GLU A 421 -13.58 -22.88 13.65
CA GLU A 421 -14.18 -23.89 12.78
C GLU A 421 -15.67 -24.07 13.07
N LYS A 422 -16.05 -24.05 14.34
CA LYS A 422 -17.47 -24.12 14.74
C LYS A 422 -18.25 -22.89 14.29
N LEU A 423 -17.66 -21.70 14.32
CA LEU A 423 -18.28 -20.47 13.81
C LEU A 423 -18.47 -20.50 12.30
N VAL A 424 -17.47 -20.97 11.55
CA VAL A 424 -17.57 -21.15 10.10
C VAL A 424 -18.66 -22.17 9.76
N HIS A 425 -18.75 -23.28 10.50
CA HIS A 425 -19.83 -24.23 10.30
C HIS A 425 -21.21 -23.62 10.60
N LEU A 426 -21.33 -22.81 11.66
CA LEU A 426 -22.57 -22.11 12.01
C LEU A 426 -22.95 -21.06 10.96
N GLU A 427 -21.98 -20.38 10.37
CA GLU A 427 -22.18 -19.44 9.26
C GLU A 427 -22.68 -20.16 8.00
N ASP A 428 -22.08 -21.29 7.63
CA ASP A 428 -22.54 -22.12 6.52
C ASP A 428 -23.95 -22.69 6.76
N GLN A 429 -24.27 -23.07 8.00
CA GLN A 429 -25.62 -23.48 8.38
C GLN A 429 -26.63 -22.32 8.30
N LEU A 430 -26.24 -21.11 8.73
CA LEU A 430 -27.06 -19.91 8.62
C LEU A 430 -27.30 -19.52 7.16
N GLN A 431 -26.26 -19.57 6.33
CA GLN A 431 -26.34 -19.26 4.90
C GLN A 431 -27.21 -20.27 4.14
N THR A 432 -27.11 -21.55 4.50
CA THR A 432 -27.92 -22.63 3.91
C THR A 432 -29.38 -22.59 4.41
N SER A 433 -29.60 -22.17 5.66
CA SER A 433 -30.94 -22.04 6.27
C SER A 433 -31.68 -20.75 5.88
N ALA A 434 -30.98 -19.66 5.55
CA ALA A 434 -31.58 -18.47 4.95
C ALA A 434 -32.31 -18.77 3.62
N CYS A 435 -31.92 -19.86 2.96
CA CYS A 435 -32.60 -20.37 1.75
C CYS A 435 -33.78 -21.33 2.06
N ARG A 436 -33.98 -21.80 3.30
CA ARG A 436 -35.09 -22.68 3.71
C ARG A 436 -35.45 -22.46 5.18
N VAL A 437 -36.59 -21.79 5.42
CA VAL A 437 -37.13 -21.53 6.77
C VAL A 437 -37.49 -22.86 7.45
N ASP A 438 -36.65 -23.31 8.39
CA ASP A 438 -36.94 -24.46 9.26
C ASP A 438 -36.71 -24.07 10.73
N GLU A 439 -37.81 -23.83 11.46
CA GLU A 439 -37.83 -23.31 12.84
C GLU A 439 -37.17 -24.26 13.86
N GLY A 440 -37.06 -25.55 13.55
CA GLY A 440 -36.42 -26.54 14.42
C GLY A 440 -34.91 -26.35 14.56
N LEU A 441 -34.25 -25.86 13.50
CA LEU A 441 -32.81 -25.63 13.50
C LEU A 441 -32.45 -24.34 14.25
N ALA A 442 -33.28 -23.30 14.17
CA ALA A 442 -33.11 -22.05 14.91
C ALA A 442 -33.08 -22.28 16.44
N GLN A 443 -33.94 -23.15 16.94
CA GLN A 443 -33.92 -23.53 18.37
C GLN A 443 -32.70 -24.37 18.76
N SER A 444 -32.16 -25.17 17.83
CA SER A 444 -30.93 -25.94 18.05
C SER A 444 -29.71 -25.00 18.10
N LEU A 445 -29.64 -24.07 17.16
CA LEU A 445 -28.61 -23.02 17.07
C LEU A 445 -28.62 -22.11 18.29
N GLN A 446 -29.80 -21.70 18.76
CA GLN A 446 -29.93 -20.90 19.98
C GLN A 446 -29.41 -21.65 21.22
N ARG A 447 -29.70 -22.95 21.33
CA ARG A 447 -29.14 -23.79 22.42
C ARG A 447 -27.63 -23.92 22.31
N GLU A 448 -27.11 -24.08 21.11
CA GLU A 448 -25.67 -24.27 20.90
C GLU A 448 -24.87 -22.98 21.14
N ILE A 449 -25.40 -21.83 20.71
CA ILE A 449 -24.84 -20.51 21.03
C ILE A 449 -24.86 -20.25 22.54
N GLN A 450 -25.91 -20.66 23.24
CA GLN A 450 -26.00 -20.53 24.69
C GLN A 450 -24.94 -21.38 25.42
N VAL A 451 -24.69 -22.61 24.93
CA VAL A 451 -23.62 -23.47 25.47
C VAL A 451 -22.24 -22.85 25.22
N VAL A 452 -22.00 -22.30 24.03
CA VAL A 452 -20.73 -21.61 23.72
C VAL A 452 -20.54 -20.38 24.61
N LYS A 453 -21.60 -19.62 24.85
CA LYS A 453 -21.60 -18.48 25.78
C LYS A 453 -21.24 -18.90 27.20
N GLU A 454 -21.87 -19.95 27.74
CA GLU A 454 -21.58 -20.45 29.08
C GLU A 454 -20.16 -21.00 29.19
N THR A 455 -19.66 -21.64 28.13
CA THR A 455 -18.28 -22.16 28.08
C THR A 455 -17.27 -21.02 28.07
N LEU A 456 -17.48 -19.99 27.25
CA LEU A 456 -16.63 -18.79 27.21
C LEU A 456 -16.65 -18.05 28.55
N GLN A 457 -17.83 -17.95 29.18
CA GLN A 457 -17.98 -17.30 30.48
C GLN A 457 -17.26 -18.08 31.59
N THR A 458 -17.26 -19.41 31.51
CA THR A 458 -16.47 -20.29 32.41
C THR A 458 -14.98 -20.11 32.19
N VAL A 459 -14.51 -20.05 30.94
CA VAL A 459 -13.10 -19.80 30.61
C VAL A 459 -12.66 -18.42 31.11
N LEU A 460 -13.53 -17.41 31.02
CA LEU A 460 -13.27 -16.05 31.51
C LEU A 460 -13.13 -15.99 33.04
N VAL A 461 -13.92 -16.78 33.78
CA VAL A 461 -13.78 -16.94 35.24
C VAL A 461 -12.51 -17.71 35.60
N GLN A 462 -12.10 -18.71 34.81
CA GLN A 462 -10.84 -19.45 35.04
C GLN A 462 -9.58 -18.62 34.75
N LEU A 463 -9.69 -17.61 33.86
CA LEU A 463 -8.62 -16.67 33.55
C LEU A 463 -8.54 -15.48 34.52
N GLN A 464 -9.50 -15.35 35.43
CA GLN A 464 -9.46 -14.34 36.49
C GLN A 464 -8.56 -14.85 37.65
N PRO A 465 -7.53 -14.10 38.08
CA PRO A 465 -6.70 -14.50 39.21
C PRO A 465 -7.56 -14.54 40.48
N ALA A 466 -7.39 -15.59 41.29
CA ALA A 466 -8.09 -15.76 42.56
C ALA A 466 -7.91 -14.51 43.42
N ARG A 467 -9.00 -13.75 43.64
CA ARG A 467 -9.02 -12.70 44.65
C ARG A 467 -8.87 -13.37 46.01
N GLU A 468 -7.71 -13.19 46.62
CA GLU A 468 -7.51 -13.44 48.04
C GLU A 468 -8.50 -12.59 48.83
N ALA A 469 -9.07 -13.22 49.86
CA ALA A 469 -10.13 -12.69 50.70
C ALA A 469 -9.67 -11.43 51.43
N GLY A 470 -10.45 -10.35 51.27
CA GLY A 470 -10.34 -9.16 52.11
C GLY A 470 -10.57 -7.88 51.34
N GLU A 471 -11.83 -7.58 51.02
CA GLU A 471 -12.39 -6.23 51.23
C GLU A 471 -13.91 -6.26 50.97
N GLU A 472 -14.62 -5.84 52.01
CA GLU A 472 -16.07 -5.88 52.14
C GLU A 472 -16.66 -4.57 51.57
N LYS A 473 -17.70 -4.71 50.74
CA LYS A 473 -18.76 -3.74 50.41
C LYS A 473 -18.40 -2.44 49.69
N ALA A 474 -18.73 -2.42 48.40
CA ALA A 474 -19.49 -1.32 47.80
C ALA A 474 -20.37 -1.83 46.64
N GLY A 475 -21.68 -1.93 46.90
CA GLY A 475 -22.75 -1.75 45.91
C GLY A 475 -23.01 -2.86 44.88
N ASP A 476 -23.98 -3.73 45.17
CA ASP A 476 -24.81 -4.41 44.17
C ASP A 476 -25.42 -3.40 43.19
N PHE A 477 -24.81 -3.23 42.03
CA PHE A 477 -25.43 -2.59 40.87
C PHE A 477 -24.79 -3.21 39.63
N LEU A 478 -25.34 -4.31 39.14
CA LEU A 478 -25.29 -4.78 37.74
C LEU A 478 -25.95 -6.17 37.67
N CYS A 479 -27.25 -6.25 37.92
CA CYS A 479 -28.03 -7.43 37.50
C CYS A 479 -29.46 -7.16 37.03
N ASP A 480 -29.90 -5.90 36.88
CA ASP A 480 -31.25 -5.60 36.40
C ASP A 480 -31.23 -4.53 35.32
N SER A 481 -31.00 -4.92 34.07
CA SER A 481 -31.39 -4.07 32.93
C SER A 481 -31.42 -4.80 31.59
N TRP A 482 -31.90 -6.04 31.49
CA TRP A 482 -32.26 -6.64 30.20
C TRP A 482 -33.46 -7.58 30.34
N CYS A 483 -34.65 -6.99 30.49
CA CYS A 483 -35.93 -7.65 30.18
C CYS A 483 -36.69 -6.76 29.19
N PRO A 484 -37.11 -7.27 28.02
CA PRO A 484 -37.95 -6.52 27.09
C PRO A 484 -39.35 -6.34 27.70
N GLY A 485 -39.85 -5.10 27.64
CA GLY A 485 -41.19 -4.75 28.11
C GLY A 485 -42.26 -5.63 27.44
N LYS A 486 -43.03 -6.33 28.28
CA LYS A 486 -44.30 -6.94 27.89
C LYS A 486 -45.34 -5.83 27.70
N GLN A 487 -46.08 -5.95 26.61
CA GLN A 487 -47.33 -5.24 26.36
C GLN A 487 -48.32 -5.48 27.50
N ASP A 488 -48.77 -4.42 28.14
CA ASP A 488 -50.01 -4.44 28.92
C ASP A 488 -51.18 -4.19 27.96
N LEU A 489 -51.82 -5.30 27.58
CA LEU A 489 -53.23 -5.35 27.22
C LEU A 489 -54.02 -5.59 28.51
N LYS A 490 -54.91 -4.66 28.89
CA LYS A 490 -56.36 -4.91 29.00
C LYS A 490 -57.15 -3.73 29.58
N GLU A 491 -58.28 -3.52 28.91
CA GLU A 491 -59.59 -2.97 29.33
C GLU A 491 -59.67 -1.57 29.97
#